data_AF-A0A950FTC3-F1
#
_entry.id   AF-A0A950FTC3-F1
#
_cell.length_a   1.000
_cell.length_b   1.000
_cell.length_c   1.000
_cell.angle_alpha   90.00
_cell.angle_beta   90.00
_cell.angle_gamma   90.00
#
_symmetry.space_group_name_H-M   'P 1'
#
loop_
_entity.id
_entity.type
_entity.pdbx_description
1 polymer ?
#
loop_
_entity_poly.entity_id
_entity_poly.type
_entity_poly.pdbx_seq_one_letter_code
_entity_poly.pdbx_strand_id
1 'polypeptide(L)'
;MVPDRQVPFSPVYSAIRRRRSVGAVFPIRFHLGGRAASAARPRSVYENKLLICKDCGNTFDFTVRDQMFYAEKGFENEPQRCRDCRTVRKSQRANGLGTPPTSTAGLREMFDAVCAQCGTATTVPFKPRGDRPVYCRNCYSALNAVRA
;
A
#
# COMPACT_ATOMS: atom_id res chain seq x y z
N MET A 1 38.83 18.97 24.72
CA MET A 1 39.72 18.80 23.54
C MET A 1 39.54 17.39 23.02
N VAL A 2 38.67 17.21 22.02
CA VAL A 2 38.50 15.95 21.28
C VAL A 2 38.78 16.31 19.83
N PRO A 3 39.83 15.78 19.18
CA PRO A 3 40.09 16.12 17.80
C PRO A 3 39.11 15.41 16.86
N ASP A 4 38.51 16.26 16.05
CA ASP A 4 37.74 16.04 14.84
C ASP A 4 38.38 14.96 13.94
N ARG A 5 37.65 13.87 13.70
CA ARG A 5 38.05 12.81 12.74
C ARG A 5 37.21 12.95 11.48
N GLN A 6 37.55 13.97 10.70
CA GLN A 6 37.14 14.09 9.30
C GLN A 6 37.77 12.94 8.49
N VAL A 7 36.92 12.10 7.88
CA VAL A 7 37.34 11.15 6.84
C VAL A 7 36.98 11.72 5.47
N PRO A 8 37.97 11.98 4.59
CA PRO A 8 37.71 12.44 3.23
C PRO A 8 37.50 11.23 2.30
N PHE A 9 36.26 11.01 1.84
CA PHE A 9 36.01 10.14 0.69
C PHE A 9 36.02 10.98 -0.59
N SER A 10 37.11 10.85 -1.33
CA SER A 10 37.33 11.43 -2.65
C SER A 10 36.47 10.74 -3.72
N PRO A 11 36.06 11.47 -4.79
CA PRO A 11 35.19 10.96 -5.83
C PRO A 11 36.00 10.42 -7.00
N VAL A 12 35.81 9.14 -7.34
CA VAL A 12 36.34 8.61 -8.61
C VAL A 12 35.37 7.57 -9.16
N TYR A 13 34.37 8.01 -9.93
CA TYR A 13 33.75 7.13 -10.93
C TYR A 13 33.81 7.78 -12.31
N SER A 14 34.60 7.09 -13.12
CA SER A 14 35.02 7.32 -14.48
C SER A 14 33.90 7.69 -15.45
N ALA A 15 34.12 8.75 -16.21
CA ALA A 15 33.41 9.05 -17.44
C ALA A 15 33.75 8.00 -18.52
N ILE A 16 32.76 7.22 -18.96
CA ILE A 16 32.90 6.36 -20.14
C ILE A 16 32.48 7.12 -21.39
N ARG A 17 33.42 7.20 -22.32
CA ARG A 17 33.37 7.94 -23.59
C ARG A 17 32.42 7.28 -24.60
N ARG A 18 31.75 8.17 -25.34
CA ARG A 18 30.90 7.93 -26.51
C ARG A 18 31.61 7.07 -27.57
N ARG A 19 30.91 6.07 -28.11
CA ARG A 19 31.20 5.56 -29.47
C ARG A 19 30.10 6.03 -30.41
N ARG A 20 30.48 6.91 -31.34
CA ARG A 20 29.72 7.29 -32.53
C ARG A 20 29.66 6.06 -33.45
N SER A 21 28.50 5.44 -33.59
CA SER A 21 28.23 4.56 -34.73
C SER A 21 27.87 5.44 -35.93
N VAL A 22 28.67 5.30 -36.97
CA VAL A 22 28.58 5.97 -38.26
C VAL A 22 27.34 5.44 -38.99
N GLY A 23 26.60 6.34 -39.63
CA GLY A 23 25.30 6.07 -40.24
C GLY A 23 25.35 5.00 -41.34
N ALA A 24 24.46 4.02 -41.21
CA ALA A 24 24.03 3.20 -42.34
C ALA A 24 22.83 3.88 -42.99
N VAL A 25 23.04 4.43 -44.19
CA VAL A 25 21.99 4.94 -45.06
C VAL A 25 21.27 3.73 -45.66
N PHE A 26 20.21 3.26 -45.01
CA PHE A 26 19.33 2.26 -45.59
C PHE A 26 18.40 2.93 -46.62
N PRO A 27 18.28 2.40 -47.85
CA PRO A 27 17.42 2.98 -48.87
C PRO A 27 15.96 2.93 -48.43
N ILE A 28 15.30 4.08 -48.44
CA ILE A 28 13.89 4.26 -48.11
C ILE A 28 13.07 3.59 -49.22
N ARG A 29 12.61 2.36 -49.00
CA ARG A 29 11.62 1.72 -49.87
C ARG A 29 10.26 2.32 -49.54
N PHE A 30 9.77 3.21 -50.42
CA PHE A 30 8.41 3.74 -50.39
C PHE A 30 7.40 2.59 -50.54
N HIS A 31 6.85 2.10 -49.43
CA HIS A 31 5.68 1.25 -49.43
C HIS A 31 4.43 2.14 -49.39
N LEU A 32 3.86 2.40 -50.57
CA LEU A 32 2.46 2.78 -50.72
C LEU A 32 1.59 1.58 -50.32
N GLY A 33 1.31 1.45 -49.02
CA GLY A 33 0.42 0.45 -48.44
C GLY A 33 -0.75 1.14 -47.75
N GLY A 34 -1.95 0.94 -48.30
CA GLY A 34 -3.19 1.58 -47.88
C GLY A 34 -3.46 1.49 -46.38
N ARG A 35 -3.96 2.59 -45.82
CA ARG A 35 -4.48 2.65 -44.45
C ARG A 35 -5.71 1.75 -44.37
N ALA A 36 -5.56 0.55 -43.83
CA ALA A 36 -6.69 -0.27 -43.44
C ALA A 36 -7.50 0.51 -42.39
N ALA A 37 -8.74 0.87 -42.73
CA ALA A 37 -9.71 1.39 -41.79
C ALA A 37 -9.87 0.36 -40.66
N SER A 38 -9.50 0.77 -39.44
CA SER A 38 -9.56 -0.10 -38.27
C SER A 38 -11.02 -0.50 -38.02
N ALA A 39 -11.33 -1.78 -38.27
CA ALA A 39 -12.61 -2.35 -37.87
C ALA A 39 -12.81 -2.12 -36.36
N ALA A 40 -13.91 -1.46 -36.01
CA ALA A 40 -14.29 -1.20 -34.62
C ALA A 40 -14.40 -2.54 -33.87
N ARG A 41 -13.45 -2.79 -32.95
CA ARG A 41 -13.49 -3.96 -32.08
C ARG A 41 -14.74 -3.87 -31.19
N PRO A 42 -15.44 -4.98 -30.90
CA PRO A 42 -16.61 -4.95 -30.03
C PRO A 42 -16.21 -4.37 -28.66
N ARG A 43 -17.02 -3.44 -28.14
CA ARG A 43 -16.81 -2.81 -26.83
C ARG A 43 -16.88 -3.88 -25.74
N SER A 44 -15.79 -4.05 -24.99
CA SER A 44 -15.79 -4.86 -23.78
C SER A 44 -16.70 -4.22 -22.73
N VAL A 45 -17.34 -5.04 -21.88
CA VAL A 45 -18.20 -4.57 -20.77
C VAL A 45 -17.45 -3.62 -19.81
N TYR A 46 -16.13 -3.78 -19.77
CA TYR A 46 -15.21 -2.92 -19.05
C TYR A 46 -14.52 -1.97 -20.04
N GLU A 47 -14.60 -0.66 -19.79
CA GLU A 47 -13.91 0.38 -20.56
C GLU A 47 -13.00 1.17 -19.62
N ASN A 48 -11.87 1.70 -20.10
CA ASN A 48 -10.98 2.52 -19.27
C ASN A 48 -11.73 3.75 -18.75
N LYS A 49 -11.69 3.97 -17.44
CA LYS A 49 -12.27 5.15 -16.80
C LYS A 49 -11.19 5.99 -16.14
N LEU A 50 -11.41 7.31 -16.05
CA LEU A 50 -10.59 8.20 -15.24
C LEU A 50 -11.36 8.55 -13.96
N LEU A 51 -10.71 8.38 -12.81
CA LEU A 51 -11.28 8.67 -11.49
C LEU A 51 -10.48 9.77 -10.80
N ILE A 52 -11.12 10.55 -9.94
CA ILE A 52 -10.47 11.61 -9.15
C ILE A 52 -10.10 11.04 -7.79
N CYS A 53 -8.83 11.18 -7.40
CA CYS A 53 -8.38 10.75 -6.09
C CYS A 53 -8.96 11.65 -4.99
N LYS A 54 -9.62 11.05 -3.99
CA LYS A 54 -10.18 11.79 -2.86
C LYS A 54 -9.14 12.48 -1.98
N ASP A 55 -7.89 12.01 -1.96
CA ASP A 55 -6.86 12.59 -1.08
C ASP A 55 -6.04 13.69 -1.76
N CYS A 56 -5.63 13.50 -3.02
CA CYS A 56 -4.75 14.46 -3.72
C CYS A 56 -5.44 15.22 -4.87
N GLY A 57 -6.68 14.88 -5.23
CA GLY A 57 -7.41 15.54 -6.32
C GLY A 57 -6.95 15.19 -7.73
N ASN A 58 -5.83 14.47 -7.89
CA ASN A 58 -5.33 14.08 -9.20
C ASN A 58 -6.23 13.01 -9.83
N THR A 59 -6.40 13.11 -11.16
CA THR A 59 -7.02 12.07 -11.96
C THR A 59 -6.09 10.87 -12.12
N PHE A 60 -6.61 9.66 -12.00
CA PHE A 60 -5.88 8.42 -12.24
C PHE A 60 -6.72 7.45 -13.06
N ASP A 61 -6.05 6.51 -13.73
CA ASP A 61 -6.65 5.52 -14.59
C ASP A 61 -7.20 4.32 -13.80
N PHE A 62 -8.44 3.95 -14.14
CA PHE A 62 -9.05 2.70 -13.73
C PHE A 62 -9.21 1.84 -14.98
N THR A 63 -8.16 1.09 -15.30
CA THR A 63 -8.07 0.37 -16.56
C THR A 63 -9.01 -0.84 -16.61
N VAL A 64 -9.28 -1.34 -17.82
CA VAL A 64 -10.03 -2.60 -18.00
C VAL A 64 -9.38 -3.74 -17.20
N ARG A 65 -8.05 -3.78 -17.11
CA ARG A 65 -7.34 -4.81 -16.34
C ARG A 65 -7.61 -4.70 -14.85
N ASP A 66 -7.67 -3.48 -14.32
CA ASP A 66 -7.98 -3.25 -12.91
C ASP A 66 -9.44 -3.58 -12.60
N GLN A 67 -10.36 -3.27 -13.52
CA GLN A 67 -11.78 -3.60 -13.38
C GLN A 67 -12.01 -5.11 -13.32
N MET A 68 -11.34 -5.88 -14.20
CA MET A 68 -11.38 -7.34 -14.13
C MET A 68 -10.86 -7.87 -12.81
N PHE A 69 -9.74 -7.33 -12.31
CA PHE A 69 -9.20 -7.71 -11.01
C PHE A 69 -10.18 -7.42 -9.85
N TYR A 70 -10.91 -6.29 -9.91
CA TYR A 70 -11.91 -5.95 -8.90
C TYR A 70 -13.10 -6.91 -8.95
N ALA A 71 -13.59 -7.24 -10.15
CA ALA A 71 -14.67 -8.19 -10.35
C ALA A 71 -14.30 -9.61 -9.86
N GLU A 72 -13.11 -10.10 -10.19
CA GLU A 72 -12.62 -11.42 -9.73
C GLU A 72 -12.52 -11.52 -8.20
N LYS A 73 -12.21 -10.41 -7.53
CA LYS A 73 -12.13 -10.36 -6.07
C LYS A 73 -13.47 -10.10 -5.39
N GLY A 74 -14.55 -9.91 -6.16
CA GLY A 74 -15.87 -9.57 -5.63
C GLY A 74 -15.95 -8.16 -5.04
N PHE A 75 -15.11 -7.23 -5.52
CA PHE A 75 -15.18 -5.84 -5.10
C PHE A 75 -16.17 -5.06 -5.96
N GLU A 76 -17.30 -4.70 -5.36
CA GLU A 76 -18.35 -3.90 -6.01
C GLU A 76 -18.00 -2.40 -6.10
N ASN A 77 -17.04 -1.93 -5.27
CA ASN A 77 -16.71 -0.52 -5.14
C ASN A 77 -15.49 -0.11 -5.98
N GLU A 78 -15.62 0.98 -6.72
CA GLU A 78 -14.53 1.56 -7.51
C GLU A 78 -13.41 2.17 -6.62
N PRO A 79 -12.16 2.20 -7.09
CA PRO A 79 -11.05 2.84 -6.37
C PRO A 79 -11.33 4.33 -6.08
N GLN A 80 -11.31 4.70 -4.80
CA GLN A 80 -11.47 6.11 -4.39
C GLN A 80 -10.16 6.90 -4.32
N ARG A 81 -9.01 6.21 -4.40
CA ARG A 81 -7.68 6.79 -4.19
C ARG A 81 -6.72 6.22 -5.22
N CYS A 82 -5.85 7.08 -5.75
CA CYS A 82 -4.80 6.67 -6.66
C CYS A 82 -3.78 5.75 -5.97
N ARG A 83 -2.97 5.07 -6.80
CA ARG A 83 -1.95 4.13 -6.35
C ARG A 83 -0.96 4.77 -5.38
N ASP A 84 -0.55 6.01 -5.63
CA ASP A 84 0.45 6.71 -4.81
C ASP A 84 -0.08 7.05 -3.42
N CYS A 85 -1.31 7.56 -3.31
CA CYS A 85 -1.92 7.82 -2.01
C CYS A 85 -2.14 6.52 -1.21
N ARG A 86 -2.45 5.41 -1.90
CA ARG A 86 -2.56 4.08 -1.28
C ARG A 86 -1.21 3.57 -0.78
N THR A 87 -0.14 3.70 -1.57
CA THR A 87 1.21 3.25 -1.17
C THR A 87 1.77 4.09 -0.03
N VAL A 88 1.62 5.42 -0.07
CA VAL A 88 2.03 6.32 1.02
C VAL A 88 1.30 5.98 2.32
N ARG A 89 -0.01 5.73 2.29
CA ARG A 89 -0.72 5.29 3.49
C ARG A 89 -0.27 3.91 3.97
N LYS A 90 0.04 3.00 3.07
CA LYS A 90 0.57 1.67 3.43
C LYS A 90 1.95 1.80 4.08
N SER A 91 2.85 2.64 3.56
CA SER A 91 4.17 2.86 4.12
C SER A 91 4.13 3.60 5.46
N GLN A 92 3.24 4.60 5.62
CA GLN A 92 3.00 5.26 6.90
C GLN A 92 2.57 4.27 8.00
N ARG A 93 1.75 3.27 7.65
CA ARG A 93 1.35 2.21 8.58
C ARG A 93 2.46 1.21 8.86
N ALA A 94 3.30 0.91 7.87
CA ALA A 94 4.41 -0.03 8.00
C ALA A 94 5.58 0.53 8.83
N ASN A 95 5.82 1.85 8.77
CA ASN A 95 6.93 2.53 9.46
C ASN A 95 6.61 2.92 10.93
N GLY A 96 5.66 2.23 11.59
CA GLY A 96 5.58 2.25 13.05
C GLY A 96 4.52 3.13 13.71
N LEU A 97 3.59 3.73 12.96
CA LEU A 97 2.33 4.24 13.52
C LEU A 97 1.16 3.53 12.83
N GLY A 98 0.87 2.31 13.27
CA GLY A 98 -0.50 1.83 13.22
C GLY A 98 -1.40 2.91 13.80
N THR A 99 -2.54 3.18 13.14
CA THR A 99 -3.57 4.17 13.51
C THR A 99 -3.28 4.87 14.84
N PRO A 100 -2.84 6.15 14.86
CA PRO A 100 -2.87 6.91 16.11
C PRO A 100 -4.29 6.75 16.63
N PRO A 101 -4.48 6.24 17.86
CA PRO A 101 -5.81 5.99 18.34
C PRO A 101 -6.47 7.37 18.32
N THR A 102 -7.50 7.52 17.48
CA THR A 102 -8.23 8.77 17.26
C THR A 102 -8.36 9.46 18.60
N SER A 103 -7.90 10.71 18.71
CA SER A 103 -7.52 11.44 19.93
C SER A 103 -8.61 11.58 21.03
N THR A 104 -9.70 10.82 20.95
CA THR A 104 -10.55 10.39 22.08
C THR A 104 -9.99 9.19 22.86
N ALA A 105 -9.00 8.47 22.32
CA ALA A 105 -8.45 7.25 22.89
C ALA A 105 -7.16 7.47 23.71
N GLY A 106 -6.80 8.74 23.97
CA GLY A 106 -5.66 9.14 24.79
C GLY A 106 -5.91 9.16 26.31
N LEU A 107 -7.12 8.80 26.75
CA LEU A 107 -7.45 8.54 28.16
C LEU A 107 -8.28 7.26 28.26
N ARG A 108 -7.80 6.16 27.67
CA ARG A 108 -8.43 4.87 27.93
C ARG A 108 -8.17 4.51 29.39
N GLU A 109 -9.19 4.70 30.23
CA GLU A 109 -9.21 4.17 31.58
C GLU A 109 -8.93 2.67 31.51
N MET A 110 -7.84 2.31 32.18
CA MET A 110 -7.34 0.95 32.29
C MET A 110 -8.02 0.36 33.52
N PHE A 111 -8.86 -0.66 33.33
CA PHE A 111 -9.62 -1.29 34.41
C PHE A 111 -8.93 -2.55 34.90
N ASP A 112 -8.89 -2.73 36.21
CA ASP A 112 -8.36 -3.96 36.82
C ASP A 112 -9.35 -5.11 36.68
N ALA A 113 -8.81 -6.28 36.32
CA ALA A 113 -9.56 -7.51 36.15
C ALA A 113 -8.70 -8.73 36.52
N VAL A 114 -9.35 -9.82 36.92
CA VAL A 114 -8.69 -11.10 37.18
C VAL A 114 -8.86 -12.03 35.98
N CYS A 115 -7.76 -12.62 35.51
CA CYS A 115 -7.82 -13.58 34.41
C CYS A 115 -8.60 -14.83 34.82
N ALA A 116 -9.61 -15.21 34.04
CA ALA A 116 -10.45 -16.38 34.31
C ALA A 116 -9.71 -17.73 34.15
N GLN A 117 -8.56 -17.75 33.45
CA GLN A 117 -7.81 -18.98 33.19
C GLN A 117 -6.64 -19.19 34.16
N CYS A 118 -5.88 -18.14 34.48
CA CYS A 118 -4.68 -18.25 35.32
C CYS A 118 -4.78 -17.49 36.64
N GLY A 119 -5.87 -16.76 36.90
CA GLY A 119 -6.09 -16.04 38.16
C GLY A 119 -5.22 -14.81 38.39
N THR A 120 -4.36 -14.44 37.44
CA THR A 120 -3.47 -13.28 37.58
C THR A 120 -4.22 -11.96 37.42
N ALA A 121 -3.91 -10.96 38.24
CA ALA A 121 -4.39 -9.60 38.05
C ALA A 121 -3.84 -9.01 36.73
N THR A 122 -4.73 -8.45 35.93
CA THR A 122 -4.41 -7.86 34.63
C THR A 122 -5.25 -6.64 34.37
N THR A 123 -4.71 -5.72 33.60
CA THR A 123 -5.39 -4.47 33.29
C THR A 123 -5.89 -4.50 31.84
N VAL A 124 -7.15 -4.13 31.64
CA VAL A 124 -7.86 -4.21 30.36
C VAL A 124 -8.43 -2.85 29.92
N PRO A 125 -8.51 -2.57 28.61
CA PRO A 125 -8.97 -1.28 28.09
C PRO A 125 -10.50 -1.12 28.07
N PHE A 126 -11.25 -2.06 28.66
CA PHE A 126 -12.71 -2.06 28.72
C PHE A 126 -13.15 -2.39 30.15
N LYS A 127 -14.28 -1.84 30.59
CA LYS A 127 -14.83 -2.12 31.91
C LYS A 127 -15.38 -3.55 31.96
N PRO A 128 -14.86 -4.46 32.82
CA PRO A 128 -15.39 -5.81 32.96
C PRO A 128 -16.83 -5.76 33.47
N ARG A 129 -17.76 -6.39 32.76
CA ARG A 129 -19.20 -6.42 33.14
C ARG A 129 -19.61 -7.67 33.93
N GLY A 130 -18.73 -8.66 34.06
CA GLY A 130 -19.02 -9.94 34.71
C GLY A 130 -19.67 -10.99 33.79
N ASP A 131 -20.35 -10.57 32.72
CA ASP A 131 -21.04 -11.49 31.79
C ASP A 131 -20.10 -12.31 30.89
N ARG A 132 -18.86 -11.85 30.68
CA ARG A 132 -17.87 -12.47 29.79
C ARG A 132 -16.54 -12.65 30.52
N PRO A 133 -15.89 -13.83 30.44
CA PRO A 133 -14.61 -14.05 31.10
C PRO A 133 -13.53 -13.16 30.50
N VAL A 134 -12.72 -12.55 31.38
CA VAL A 134 -11.55 -11.75 31.02
C VAL A 134 -10.31 -12.63 30.97
N TYR A 135 -9.46 -12.46 29.95
CA TYR A 135 -8.22 -13.23 29.80
C TYR A 135 -7.01 -12.30 29.73
N CYS A 136 -5.90 -12.73 30.36
CA CYS A 136 -4.62 -12.06 30.19
C CYS A 136 -4.12 -12.20 28.75
N ARG A 137 -3.15 -11.35 28.35
CA ARG A 137 -2.57 -11.37 26.99
C ARG A 137 -2.07 -12.77 26.59
N ASN A 138 -1.47 -13.50 27.53
CA ASN A 138 -0.90 -14.82 27.27
C ASN A 138 -2.00 -15.87 27.06
N CYS A 139 -2.99 -15.94 27.95
CA CYS A 139 -4.12 -16.86 27.82
C CYS A 139 -4.97 -16.56 26.58
N TYR A 140 -5.22 -15.28 26.26
CA TYR A 140 -5.97 -14.90 25.07
C TYR A 140 -5.26 -15.32 23.78
N SER A 141 -3.95 -15.11 23.69
CA SER A 141 -3.15 -15.58 22.55
C SER A 141 -3.17 -17.10 22.42
N ALA A 142 -3.03 -17.83 23.54
CA ALA A 142 -3.10 -19.29 23.54
C ALA A 142 -4.49 -19.80 23.11
N LEU A 143 -5.57 -19.18 23.59
CA LEU A 143 -6.95 -19.54 23.21
C LEU A 143 -7.21 -19.30 21.72
N ASN A 144 -6.67 -18.22 21.15
CA ASN A 144 -6.82 -17.94 19.71
C ASN A 144 -5.98 -18.87 18.85
N ALA A 145 -4.82 -19.31 19.33
CA ALA A 145 -4.00 -20.29 18.62
C ALA A 145 -4.68 -21.67 18.51
N VAL A 146 -5.56 -22.04 19.46
CA VAL A 146 -6.30 -23.31 19.45
C VAL A 146 -7.60 -23.23 18.63
N ARG A 147 -8.15 -22.02 18.44
CA ARG A 147 -9.43 -21.78 17.73
C ARG A 147 -9.27 -21.35 16.27
N ALA A 148 -8.05 -21.10 15.82
CA ALA A 148 -7.71 -20.74 14.44
C ALA A 148 -7.51 -22.00 13.60
#